data_AF-A0A1G2I7I8-F1
#
_entry.id   AF-A0A1G2I7I8-F1
#
_cell.length_a   1.000
_cell.length_b   1.000
_cell.length_c   1.000
_cell.angle_alpha   90.00
_cell.angle_beta   90.00
_cell.angle_gamma   90.00
#
_symmetry.space_group_name_H-M   'P 1'
#
loop_
_entity.id
_entity.type
_entity.pdbx_description
1 polymer ?
#
loop_
_entity_poly.entity_id
_entity_poly.type
_entity_poly.pdbx_seq_one_letter_code
_entity_poly.pdbx_strand_id
1 'polypeptide(L)'
;MTGNEGFDRNALALSYGVDFGVLRLWAESNDAYRERLSGVLRGSGKIIEAHEVFSGRRYDDPEQGVVGPMAGITGALAQAMSGRDYSPHNPERQIGDDIATGVVVKEGRKLEESIARIFGLLGPEAGMDFLDSRYKK
;
A
#
# COMPACT_ATOMS: atom_id res chain seq x y z
N MET A 1 -8.43 2.77 33.13
CA MET A 1 -7.26 2.75 32.22
C MET A 1 -7.26 1.40 31.52
N THR A 2 -7.97 1.28 30.40
CA THR A 2 -7.96 0.08 29.57
C THR A 2 -6.80 0.23 28.59
N GLY A 3 -5.78 -0.62 28.76
CA GLY A 3 -4.59 -0.62 27.91
C GLY A 3 -5.00 -0.81 26.45
N ASN A 4 -4.50 0.08 25.60
CA ASN A 4 -4.54 -0.06 24.17
C ASN A 4 -3.64 -1.26 23.84
N GLU A 5 -4.20 -2.48 23.79
CA GLU A 5 -3.51 -3.66 23.27
C GLU A 5 -3.25 -3.38 21.79
N GLY A 6 -2.08 -2.77 21.54
CA GLY A 6 -1.68 -2.29 20.23
C GLY A 6 -1.75 -3.44 19.24
N PHE A 7 -2.59 -3.28 18.22
CA PHE A 7 -2.66 -4.16 17.07
C PHE A 7 -1.23 -4.46 16.58
N ASP A 8 -0.77 -5.70 16.74
CA ASP A 8 0.54 -6.11 16.24
C ASP A 8 0.46 -6.20 14.72
N ARG A 9 0.97 -5.18 14.05
CA ARG A 9 1.03 -5.09 12.58
C ARG A 9 1.69 -6.32 11.94
N ASN A 10 2.54 -7.02 12.68
CA ASN A 10 3.23 -8.22 12.20
C ASN A 10 2.36 -9.47 12.35
N ALA A 11 1.45 -9.53 13.32
CA ALA A 11 0.55 -10.66 13.50
C ALA A 11 -0.36 -10.86 12.27
N LEU A 12 -0.84 -9.76 11.68
CA LEU A 12 -1.65 -9.80 10.46
C LEU A 12 -0.85 -10.37 9.27
N ALA A 13 0.39 -9.93 9.10
CA ALA A 13 1.28 -10.41 8.06
C ALA A 13 1.68 -11.89 8.25
N LEU A 14 1.87 -12.33 9.49
CA LEU A 14 2.12 -13.74 9.79
C LEU A 14 0.89 -14.60 9.49
N SER A 15 -0.32 -14.16 9.86
CA SER A 15 -1.57 -14.86 9.55
C SER A 15 -1.71 -15.07 8.05
N TYR A 16 -1.62 -13.98 7.27
CA TYR A 16 -1.74 -14.08 5.81
C TYR A 16 -0.60 -14.88 5.17
N GLY A 17 0.63 -14.75 5.69
CA GLY A 17 1.74 -15.57 5.22
C GLY A 17 1.47 -17.07 5.37
N VAL A 18 0.86 -17.48 6.49
CA VAL A 18 0.44 -18.87 6.68
C VAL A 18 -0.68 -19.24 5.70
N ASP A 19 -1.73 -18.42 5.60
CA ASP A 19 -2.89 -18.70 4.75
C ASP A 19 -2.54 -18.82 3.26
N PHE A 20 -1.55 -18.05 2.81
CA PHE A 20 -1.11 -18.00 1.42
C PHE A 20 0.23 -18.71 1.15
N GLY A 21 0.81 -19.37 2.14
CA GLY A 21 2.04 -20.18 1.99
C GLY A 21 3.31 -19.37 1.72
N VAL A 22 3.35 -18.11 2.16
CA VAL A 22 4.48 -17.19 2.01
C VAL A 22 5.11 -16.96 3.37
N LEU A 23 6.12 -17.76 3.72
CA LEU A 23 6.77 -17.67 5.02
C LEU A 23 7.85 -16.57 5.07
N ARG A 24 8.10 -16.06 6.28
CA ARG A 24 9.22 -15.14 6.56
C ARG A 24 10.55 -15.87 6.47
N LEU A 25 11.53 -15.26 5.80
CA LEU A 25 12.87 -15.82 5.70
C LEU A 25 13.66 -15.61 7.00
N TRP A 26 14.63 -16.47 7.28
CA TRP A 26 15.32 -16.54 8.59
C TRP A 26 15.95 -15.20 9.04
N ALA A 27 16.50 -14.42 8.11
CA ALA A 27 17.13 -13.13 8.39
C ALA A 27 16.32 -11.92 7.89
N GLU A 28 15.09 -12.12 7.45
CA GLU A 28 14.24 -11.06 6.91
C GLU A 28 13.62 -10.25 8.05
N SER A 29 13.76 -8.92 7.96
CA SER A 29 13.09 -8.00 8.89
C SER A 29 11.58 -8.10 8.72
N ASN A 30 10.82 -7.75 9.75
CA ASN A 30 9.36 -7.77 9.66
C ASN A 30 8.85 -6.82 8.57
N ASP A 31 9.50 -5.66 8.37
CA ASP A 31 9.11 -4.71 7.33
C ASP A 31 9.41 -5.25 5.93
N ALA A 32 10.58 -5.84 5.70
CA ALA A 32 10.91 -6.47 4.42
C ALA A 32 9.97 -7.65 4.11
N TYR A 33 9.62 -8.43 5.12
CA TYR A 33 8.65 -9.51 4.99
C TYR A 33 7.27 -9.00 4.60
N ARG A 34 6.81 -7.91 5.22
CA ARG A 34 5.51 -7.31 4.93
C ARG A 34 5.45 -6.75 3.52
N GLU A 35 6.50 -6.05 3.10
CA GLU A 35 6.64 -5.51 1.74
C GLU A 35 6.63 -6.63 0.69
N ARG A 36 7.42 -7.68 0.89
CA ARG A 36 7.45 -8.83 -0.02
C ARG A 36 6.12 -9.57 -0.05
N LEU A 37 5.55 -9.86 1.12
CA LEU A 37 4.26 -10.56 1.22
C LEU A 37 3.15 -9.75 0.55
N SER A 38 3.10 -8.45 0.80
CA SER A 38 2.09 -7.59 0.19
C SER A 38 2.25 -7.58 -1.34
N GLY A 39 3.48 -7.48 -1.86
CA GLY A 39 3.76 -7.60 -3.29
C GLY A 39 3.28 -8.93 -3.89
N VAL A 40 3.58 -10.06 -3.24
CA VAL A 40 3.11 -11.39 -3.69
C VAL A 40 1.57 -11.46 -3.73
N LEU A 41 0.90 -10.96 -2.69
CA LEU A 41 -0.55 -10.92 -2.62
C LEU A 41 -1.13 -10.02 -3.73
N ARG A 42 -0.55 -8.83 -3.94
CA ARG A 42 -0.97 -7.88 -4.97
C ARG A 42 -0.83 -8.46 -6.37
N GLY A 43 0.30 -9.10 -6.66
CA GLY A 43 0.56 -9.79 -7.93
C GLY A 43 -0.38 -10.97 -8.18
N SER A 44 -0.95 -11.55 -7.11
CA SER A 44 -1.93 -12.64 -7.16
C SER A 44 -3.39 -12.15 -7.19
N GLY A 45 -3.61 -10.83 -7.33
CA GLY A 45 -4.95 -10.23 -7.35
C GLY A 45 -5.63 -10.13 -5.97
N LYS A 46 -4.89 -10.36 -4.87
CA LYS A 46 -5.37 -10.24 -3.49
C LYS A 46 -5.19 -8.80 -2.99
N ILE A 47 -5.96 -7.89 -3.59
CA ILE A 47 -5.78 -6.43 -3.41
C ILE A 47 -6.01 -6.00 -1.96
N ILE A 48 -7.08 -6.51 -1.32
CA ILE A 48 -7.42 -6.14 0.04
C ILE A 48 -6.33 -6.61 0.99
N GLU A 49 -5.99 -7.89 0.92
CA GLU A 49 -5.01 -8.53 1.79
C GLU A 49 -3.62 -7.91 1.62
N ALA A 50 -3.22 -7.57 0.39
CA ALA A 50 -1.97 -6.87 0.13
C ALA A 50 -1.89 -5.53 0.89
N HIS A 51 -2.93 -4.71 0.81
CA HIS A 51 -2.98 -3.39 1.45
C HIS A 51 -3.18 -3.47 2.96
N GLU A 52 -3.84 -4.52 3.45
CA GLU A 52 -3.92 -4.85 4.87
C GLU A 52 -2.54 -5.23 5.45
N VAL A 53 -1.80 -6.12 4.79
CA VAL A 53 -0.43 -6.51 5.19
C VAL A 53 0.49 -5.30 5.19
N PHE A 54 0.46 -4.51 4.11
CA PHE A 54 1.32 -3.35 3.94
C PHE A 54 1.08 -2.28 5.02
N SER A 55 -0.18 -1.95 5.31
CA SER A 55 -0.52 -0.96 6.34
C SER A 55 -0.46 -1.52 7.76
N GLY A 56 -0.58 -2.85 7.90
CA GLY A 56 -0.72 -3.52 9.19
C GLY A 56 -2.04 -3.14 9.86
N ARG A 57 -3.12 -3.01 9.09
CA ARG A 57 -4.48 -2.69 9.56
C ARG A 57 -5.50 -3.39 8.69
N ARG A 58 -6.71 -3.60 9.22
CA ARG A 58 -7.83 -4.15 8.44
C ARG A 58 -8.49 -3.07 7.59
N TYR A 59 -9.09 -3.44 6.46
CA TYR A 59 -9.76 -2.48 5.57
C TYR A 59 -10.96 -1.80 6.24
N ASP A 60 -11.60 -2.51 7.16
CA ASP A 60 -12.74 -2.07 7.97
C ASP A 60 -12.33 -1.46 9.32
N ASP A 61 -11.03 -1.30 9.59
CA ASP A 61 -10.53 -0.60 10.77
C ASP A 61 -10.97 0.88 10.72
N PRO A 62 -11.76 1.35 11.71
CA PRO A 62 -12.23 2.74 11.77
C PRO A 62 -11.08 3.74 11.92
N GLU A 63 -9.91 3.32 12.43
CA GLU A 63 -8.73 4.17 12.67
C GLU A 63 -7.60 3.93 11.66
N GLN A 64 -7.93 3.57 10.42
CA GLN A 64 -6.93 3.21 9.42
C GLN A 64 -5.99 4.35 8.95
N GLY A 65 -6.39 5.61 9.14
CA GLY A 65 -5.61 6.79 8.73
C GLY A 65 -5.63 7.05 7.22
N VAL A 66 -4.86 8.06 6.79
CA VAL A 66 -4.85 8.55 5.39
C VAL A 66 -4.31 7.51 4.41
N VAL A 67 -3.30 6.74 4.83
CA VAL A 67 -2.62 5.70 4.03
C VAL A 67 -3.04 4.29 4.45
N GLY A 68 -4.21 4.15 5.08
CA GLY A 68 -4.77 2.86 5.43
C GLY A 68 -5.17 2.02 4.21
N PRO A 69 -5.60 0.76 4.40
CA PRO A 69 -5.89 -0.14 3.29
C PRO A 69 -6.87 0.43 2.27
N MET A 70 -7.85 1.22 2.72
CA MET A 70 -8.82 1.83 1.80
C MET A 70 -8.20 2.85 0.86
N ALA A 71 -7.07 3.49 1.21
CA ALA A 71 -6.36 4.33 0.25
C ALA A 71 -5.84 3.47 -0.90
N GLY A 72 -5.08 2.41 -0.60
CA GLY A 72 -4.59 1.46 -1.60
C GLY A 72 -5.70 0.84 -2.45
N ILE A 73 -6.77 0.35 -1.82
CA ILE A 73 -7.92 -0.24 -2.52
C ILE A 73 -8.59 0.78 -3.45
N THR A 74 -8.77 2.03 -2.99
CA THR A 74 -9.37 3.10 -3.81
C THR A 74 -8.49 3.42 -5.02
N GLY A 75 -7.16 3.48 -4.84
CA GLY A 75 -6.26 3.77 -5.94
C GLY A 75 -6.14 2.63 -6.94
N ALA A 76 -6.11 1.37 -6.48
CA ALA A 76 -6.16 0.20 -7.37
C ALA A 76 -7.42 0.23 -8.25
N LEU A 77 -8.58 0.54 -7.65
CA LEU A 77 -9.83 0.72 -8.39
C LEU A 77 -9.75 1.89 -9.39
N ALA A 78 -9.22 3.04 -8.98
CA ALA A 78 -9.10 4.21 -9.84
C ALA A 78 -8.17 3.95 -11.05
N GLN A 79 -7.05 3.25 -10.82
CA GLN A 79 -6.14 2.79 -11.85
C GLN A 79 -6.85 1.87 -12.85
N ALA A 80 -7.54 0.83 -12.36
CA ALA A 80 -8.34 -0.08 -13.18
C ALA A 80 -9.41 0.65 -14.00
N MET A 81 -10.17 1.57 -13.39
CA MET A 81 -11.19 2.37 -14.07
C MET A 81 -10.59 3.31 -15.13
N SER A 82 -9.36 3.78 -14.93
CA SER A 82 -8.65 4.65 -15.88
C SER A 82 -7.96 3.89 -17.02
N GLY A 83 -7.89 2.56 -16.94
CA GLY A 83 -7.11 1.72 -17.87
C GLY A 83 -5.60 1.98 -17.79
N ARG A 84 -5.10 2.56 -16.69
CA ARG A 84 -3.68 2.82 -16.44
C ARG A 84 -3.26 2.11 -15.17
N ASP A 85 -2.27 1.24 -15.30
CA ASP A 85 -1.65 0.54 -14.20
C ASP A 85 -0.20 1.01 -14.07
N TYR A 86 0.12 1.61 -12.92
CA TYR A 86 1.47 2.08 -12.60
C TYR A 86 2.26 0.92 -11.98
N SER A 87 3.47 0.70 -12.49
CA SER A 87 4.35 -0.41 -12.07
C SER A 87 3.76 -1.83 -12.22
N PRO A 88 3.11 -2.18 -13.35
CA PRO A 88 2.39 -3.46 -13.51
C PRO A 88 3.29 -4.70 -13.46
N HIS A 89 4.61 -4.52 -13.61
CA HIS A 89 5.61 -5.59 -13.55
C HIS A 89 6.41 -5.60 -12.24
N ASN A 90 6.07 -4.72 -11.29
CA ASN A 90 6.69 -4.66 -9.97
C ASN A 90 5.59 -4.58 -8.90
N PRO A 91 5.09 -5.73 -8.43
CA PRO A 91 3.96 -5.78 -7.49
C PRO A 91 4.21 -5.07 -6.15
N GLU A 92 5.45 -5.06 -5.66
CA GLU A 92 5.82 -4.36 -4.42
C GLU A 92 5.68 -2.85 -4.61
N ARG A 93 6.22 -2.32 -5.72
CA ARG A 93 6.09 -0.91 -6.09
C ARG A 93 4.64 -0.50 -6.40
N GLN A 94 3.89 -1.40 -7.03
CA GLN A 94 2.48 -1.19 -7.38
C GLN A 94 1.60 -0.88 -6.16
N ILE A 95 1.96 -1.38 -4.97
CA ILE A 95 1.26 -1.06 -3.72
C ILE A 95 1.42 0.40 -3.35
N GLY A 96 2.64 0.95 -3.48
CA GLY A 96 2.88 2.37 -3.27
C GLY A 96 2.08 3.23 -4.25
N ASP A 97 2.02 2.82 -5.52
CA ASP A 97 1.27 3.53 -6.57
C ASP A 97 -0.26 3.50 -6.33
N ASP A 98 -0.78 2.36 -5.89
CA ASP A 98 -2.17 2.21 -5.45
C ASP A 98 -2.46 3.19 -4.30
N ILE A 99 -1.61 3.25 -3.27
CA ILE A 99 -1.83 4.15 -2.12
C ILE A 99 -1.76 5.61 -2.57
N ALA A 100 -0.75 6.00 -3.34
CA ALA A 100 -0.58 7.35 -3.85
C ALA A 100 -1.78 7.81 -4.68
N THR A 101 -2.23 6.96 -5.61
CA THR A 101 -3.41 7.24 -6.43
C THR A 101 -4.67 7.37 -5.57
N GLY A 102 -4.84 6.49 -4.59
CA GLY A 102 -6.00 6.51 -3.71
C GLY A 102 -6.07 7.74 -2.82
N VAL A 103 -4.92 8.21 -2.30
CA VAL A 103 -4.83 9.47 -1.56
C VAL A 103 -5.27 10.64 -2.45
N VAL A 104 -4.76 10.71 -3.69
CA VAL A 104 -5.14 11.76 -4.66
C VAL A 104 -6.64 11.74 -4.97
N VAL A 105 -7.22 10.55 -5.14
CA VAL A 105 -8.65 10.38 -5.43
C VAL A 105 -9.49 10.83 -4.23
N LYS A 106 -9.10 10.44 -3.01
CA LYS A 106 -9.80 10.78 -1.77
C LYS A 106 -9.71 12.27 -1.42
N GLU A 107 -8.59 12.92 -1.69
CA GLU A 107 -8.34 14.33 -1.35
C GLU A 107 -8.94 15.31 -2.37
N GLY A 108 -9.52 14.83 -3.48
CA GLY A 108 -10.36 15.67 -4.32
C GLY A 108 -9.62 16.83 -4.98
N ARG A 109 -8.64 16.51 -5.85
CA ARG A 109 -8.06 17.41 -6.87
C ARG A 109 -7.02 18.46 -6.44
N LYS A 110 -6.57 18.53 -5.19
CA LYS A 110 -5.38 19.34 -4.86
C LYS A 110 -4.10 18.51 -4.98
N LEU A 111 -3.71 18.33 -6.24
CA LEU A 111 -2.56 17.55 -6.64
C LEU A 111 -1.28 17.98 -5.90
N GLU A 112 -1.07 19.27 -5.64
CA GLU A 112 0.14 19.75 -4.95
C GLU A 112 0.24 19.29 -3.50
N GLU A 113 -0.88 19.24 -2.76
CA GLU A 113 -0.92 18.80 -1.36
C GLU A 113 -0.70 17.27 -1.28
N SER A 114 -1.30 16.50 -2.20
CA SER A 114 -1.11 15.05 -2.29
C SER A 114 0.32 14.68 -2.70
N ILE A 115 0.95 15.43 -3.62
CA ILE A 115 2.36 15.24 -4.01
C ILE A 115 3.28 15.50 -2.83
N ALA A 116 3.11 16.61 -2.10
CA ALA A 116 3.94 16.89 -0.92
C ALA A 116 3.85 15.78 0.14
N ARG A 117 2.66 15.17 0.31
CA ARG A 117 2.48 13.98 1.16
C ARG A 117 3.18 12.75 0.62
N ILE A 118 3.06 12.45 -0.67
CA ILE A 118 3.73 11.31 -1.32
C ILE A 118 5.26 11.41 -1.14
N PHE A 119 5.83 12.59 -1.38
CA PHE A 119 7.26 12.86 -1.16
C PHE A 119 7.66 12.73 0.31
N GLY A 120 6.80 13.14 1.24
CA GLY A 120 7.04 12.98 2.68
C GLY A 120 6.91 11.54 3.19
N LEU A 121 6.15 10.68 2.50
CA LEU A 121 5.84 9.30 2.90
C LEU A 121 6.75 8.26 2.26
N LEU A 122 7.06 8.41 0.97
CA LEU A 122 7.81 7.42 0.18
C LEU A 122 9.25 7.87 -0.10
N GLY A 123 9.61 9.07 0.34
CA GLY A 123 10.89 9.69 0.02
C GLY A 123 10.91 10.36 -1.36
N PRO A 124 11.94 11.18 -1.61
CA PRO A 124 12.01 12.04 -2.79
C PRO A 124 12.10 11.26 -4.11
N GLU A 125 12.74 10.09 -4.12
CA GLU A 125 12.90 9.28 -5.34
C GLU A 125 11.58 8.68 -5.82
N ALA A 126 10.81 8.05 -4.91
CA ALA A 126 9.49 7.50 -5.24
C ALA A 126 8.48 8.60 -5.58
N GLY A 127 8.58 9.77 -4.92
CA GLY A 127 7.79 10.94 -5.28
C GLY A 127 8.09 11.46 -6.69
N MET A 128 9.37 11.54 -7.07
CA MET A 128 9.79 11.98 -8.41
C MET A 128 9.35 10.99 -9.49
N ASP A 129 9.49 9.70 -9.22
CA ASP A 129 9.05 8.63 -10.11
C ASP A 129 7.54 8.68 -10.39
N PHE A 130 6.73 8.99 -9.37
CA PHE A 130 5.29 9.20 -9.51
C PHE A 130 4.99 10.41 -10.42
N LEU A 131 5.71 11.53 -10.27
CA LEU A 131 5.54 12.69 -11.15
C LEU A 131 5.94 12.38 -12.59
N ASP A 132 7.08 11.71 -12.79
CA ASP A 132 7.59 11.37 -14.11
C ASP A 132 6.60 10.50 -14.90
N SER A 133 5.91 9.56 -14.24
CA SER A 133 4.86 8.73 -14.85
C SER A 133 3.61 9.52 -15.29
N ARG A 134 3.38 10.70 -14.70
CA ARG A 134 2.21 11.56 -14.98
C ARG A 134 2.48 12.61 -16.08
N TYR A 135 3.73 13.02 -16.26
CA TYR A 135 4.11 14.15 -17.12
C TYR A 135 4.93 13.78 -18.37
N LYS A 136 5.42 12.55 -18.49
CA LYS A 136 5.95 12.05 -19.78
C LYS A 136 4.78 11.64 -20.69
N LYS A 137 4.54 12.47 -21.71
CA LYS A 137 3.77 12.10 -22.92
C LYS A 137 4.58 11.19 -23.82
#